data_AF-A0A2V8RKS4-F1
#
_entry.id   AF-A0A2V8RKS4-F1
#
_cell.length_a   1.000
_cell.length_b   1.000
_cell.length_c   1.000
_cell.angle_alpha   90.00
_cell.angle_beta   90.00
_cell.angle_gamma   90.00
#
_symmetry.space_group_name_H-M   'P 1'
#
loop_
_entity.id
_entity.type
_entity.pdbx_description
1 polymer ?
#
loop_
_entity_poly.entity_id
_entity_poly.type
_entity_poly.pdbx_seq_one_letter_code
_entity_poly.pdbx_strand_id
1 'polypeptide(L)'
;MPASTVTEYLAALSAERRDALNEVRRGINRALPPGYKEGIQFGMISWFVPLSTYPAGYGGNPKQPLPLISLASQKSYMALHMICFYGQPALFEWFKAQYGKSGKKLDMGQGCLRFKTLPDLALDVVESTVARLPVSEYIAGYQAMRDAMGKGKAKAKPAAKTRTPAKKTPGRRSSAG
;
A
#
# COMPACT_ATOMS: atom_id res chain seq x y z
N MET A 1 23.59 4.24 6.09
CA MET A 1 22.50 4.42 7.09
C MET A 1 21.21 4.67 6.32
N PRO A 2 20.08 4.03 6.68
CA PRO A 2 18.80 4.39 6.08
C PRO A 2 18.44 5.84 6.44
N ALA A 3 17.83 6.57 5.51
CA ALA A 3 17.38 7.94 5.78
C ALA A 3 16.33 7.93 6.90
N SER A 4 16.53 8.78 7.90
CA SER A 4 15.63 8.90 9.06
C SER A 4 14.69 10.09 8.94
N THR A 5 14.98 11.03 8.03
CA THR A 5 14.15 12.19 7.72
C THR A 5 13.84 12.32 6.24
N VAL A 6 12.78 13.07 5.91
CA VAL A 6 12.42 13.39 4.52
C VAL A 6 13.55 14.16 3.83
N THR A 7 14.19 15.09 4.54
CA THR A 7 15.32 15.87 4.04
C THR A 7 16.51 14.98 3.67
N GLU A 8 16.90 14.07 4.57
CA GLU A 8 17.96 13.09 4.30
C GLU A 8 17.61 12.18 3.12
N TYR A 9 16.35 11.73 3.05
CA TYR A 9 15.87 10.88 1.96
C TYR A 9 16.04 11.59 0.61
N LEU A 10 15.57 12.82 0.49
CA LEU A 10 15.69 13.62 -0.73
C LEU A 10 17.15 13.95 -1.07
N ALA A 11 17.97 14.27 -0.07
CA ALA A 11 19.39 14.57 -0.25
C ALA A 11 20.18 13.38 -0.81
N ALA A 12 19.77 12.15 -0.50
CA ALA A 12 20.40 10.93 -1.00
C ALA A 12 20.08 10.61 -2.48
N LEU A 13 19.13 11.31 -3.11
CA LEU A 13 18.72 11.08 -4.50
C LEU A 13 19.56 11.90 -5.49
N SER A 14 19.59 11.43 -6.75
CA SER A 14 20.05 12.25 -7.87
C SER A 14 19.16 13.49 -8.02
N ALA A 15 19.70 14.57 -8.59
CA ALA A 15 18.97 15.83 -8.77
C ALA A 15 17.63 15.64 -9.47
N GLU A 16 17.61 14.93 -10.60
CA GLU A 16 16.40 14.64 -11.37
C GLU A 16 15.30 13.94 -10.53
N ARG A 17 15.67 12.92 -9.76
CA ARG A 17 14.71 12.19 -8.91
C ARG A 17 14.25 13.04 -7.74
N ARG A 18 15.17 13.81 -7.15
CA ARG A 18 14.85 14.73 -6.06
C ARG A 18 13.81 15.75 -6.51
N ASP A 19 13.97 16.32 -7.70
CA ASP A 19 13.05 17.32 -8.25
C ASP A 19 11.68 16.71 -8.53
N ALA A 20 11.63 15.55 -9.19
CA ALA A 20 10.38 14.83 -9.43
C ALA A 20 9.65 14.48 -8.11
N LEU A 21 10.37 13.94 -7.11
CA LEU A 21 9.78 13.60 -5.81
C LEU A 21 9.33 14.84 -5.06
N ASN A 22 10.06 15.95 -5.14
CA ASN A 22 9.67 17.21 -4.53
C ASN A 22 8.35 17.76 -5.10
N GLU A 23 8.15 17.66 -6.41
CA GLU A 23 6.88 18.07 -7.02
C GLU A 23 5.71 17.19 -6.58
N VAL A 24 5.89 15.87 -6.59
CA VAL A 24 4.84 14.94 -6.11
C VAL A 24 4.55 15.19 -4.64
N ARG A 25 5.58 15.38 -3.81
CA ARG A 25 5.45 15.70 -2.38
C ARG A 25 4.70 17.01 -2.16
N ARG A 26 5.01 18.06 -2.92
CA ARG A 26 4.28 19.35 -2.87
C ARG A 26 2.82 19.17 -3.24
N GLY A 27 2.54 18.42 -4.30
CA GLY A 27 1.18 18.10 -4.74
C GLY A 27 0.36 17.44 -3.65
N ILE A 28 0.88 16.34 -3.09
CA ILE A 28 0.22 15.62 -2.01
C ILE A 28 0.00 16.54 -0.81
N ASN A 29 1.02 17.27 -0.33
CA ASN A 29 0.89 18.15 0.83
C ASN A 29 -0.15 19.26 0.65
N ARG A 30 -0.34 19.77 -0.57
CA ARG A 30 -1.37 20.76 -0.88
C ARG A 30 -2.78 20.17 -0.86
N ALA A 31 -2.93 18.94 -1.31
CA ALA A 31 -4.22 18.28 -1.43
C ALA A 31 -4.66 17.55 -0.14
N LEU A 32 -3.72 17.30 0.78
CA LEU A 32 -3.95 16.46 1.95
C LEU A 32 -4.88 17.14 2.97
N PRO A 33 -5.95 16.46 3.42
CA PRO A 33 -6.78 16.96 4.50
C PRO A 33 -5.98 17.11 5.82
N PRO A 34 -6.42 17.97 6.75
CA PRO A 34 -5.74 18.13 8.04
C PRO A 34 -5.79 16.83 8.86
N GLY A 35 -4.78 16.63 9.71
CA GLY A 35 -4.68 15.51 10.65
C GLY A 35 -3.74 14.38 10.22
N TYR A 36 -3.33 14.34 8.95
CA TYR A 36 -2.23 13.50 8.50
C TYR A 36 -0.87 14.11 8.89
N LYS A 37 0.14 13.26 9.06
CA LYS A 37 1.54 13.67 9.25
C LYS A 37 2.41 13.09 8.15
N GLU A 38 3.44 13.84 7.78
CA GLU A 38 4.49 13.40 6.87
C GLU A 38 5.70 12.90 7.68
N GLY A 39 6.34 11.83 7.22
CA GLY A 39 7.58 11.32 7.80
C GLY A 39 8.15 10.16 7.00
N ILE A 40 9.11 9.43 7.59
CA ILE A 40 9.63 8.21 7.00
C ILE A 40 8.89 7.00 7.57
N GLN A 41 8.25 6.19 6.72
CA GLN A 41 7.79 4.86 7.08
C GLN A 41 8.28 3.85 6.04
N PHE A 42 8.70 2.67 6.52
CA PHE A 42 9.20 1.60 5.65
C PHE A 42 10.35 2.05 4.71
N GLY A 43 11.16 3.03 5.13
CA GLY A 43 12.24 3.59 4.33
C GLY A 43 11.79 4.46 3.15
N MET A 44 10.56 4.97 3.18
CA MET A 44 9.97 5.83 2.14
C MET A 44 9.39 7.10 2.78
N ILE A 45 9.23 8.16 2.00
CA ILE A 45 8.43 9.32 2.42
C ILE A 45 6.98 8.85 2.50
N SER A 46 6.31 9.06 3.61
CA SER A 46 4.96 8.57 3.85
C SER A 46 4.11 9.62 4.53
N TRP A 47 2.83 9.60 4.18
CA TRP A 47 1.77 10.33 4.86
C TRP A 47 0.90 9.35 5.61
N PHE A 48 0.62 9.62 6.87
CA PHE A 48 -0.03 8.67 7.76
C PHE A 48 -0.89 9.35 8.81
N VAL A 49 -1.87 8.59 9.32
CA VAL A 49 -2.63 8.96 10.51
C VAL A 49 -1.77 8.66 11.74
N PRO A 50 -1.50 9.66 12.61
CA PRO A 50 -0.67 9.44 13.79
C PRO A 50 -1.35 8.53 14.81
N LEU A 51 -0.55 7.82 15.61
CA LEU A 51 -1.03 6.94 16.68
C LEU A 51 -1.87 7.66 17.75
N SER A 52 -1.66 8.97 17.94
CA SER A 52 -2.49 9.80 18.81
C SER A 52 -3.94 9.89 18.35
N THR A 53 -4.19 9.75 17.05
CA THR A 53 -5.51 9.78 16.44
C THR A 53 -6.05 8.37 16.18
N TYR A 54 -5.17 7.42 15.86
CA TYR A 54 -5.51 6.01 15.64
C TYR A 54 -4.59 5.07 16.45
N PRO A 55 -4.90 4.80 17.72
CA PRO A 55 -4.02 4.03 18.62
C PRO A 55 -3.86 2.55 18.25
N ALA A 56 -4.82 1.96 17.53
CA ALA A 56 -4.75 0.57 17.10
C ALA A 56 -3.61 0.31 16.12
N GLY A 57 -3.20 1.36 15.38
CA GLY A 57 -2.10 1.32 14.43
C GLY A 57 -2.32 0.39 13.23
N TYR A 58 -1.38 0.43 12.28
CA TYR A 58 -1.48 -0.30 11.04
C TYR A 58 -1.43 -1.81 11.28
N GLY A 59 -2.41 -2.55 10.73
CA GLY A 59 -2.50 -4.00 10.89
C GLY A 59 -2.77 -4.47 12.33
N GLY A 60 -3.16 -3.56 13.23
CA GLY A 60 -3.28 -3.84 14.66
C GLY A 60 -1.95 -3.73 15.44
N ASN A 61 -0.92 -3.13 14.84
CA ASN A 61 0.35 -2.85 15.51
C ASN A 61 0.36 -1.43 16.09
N PRO A 62 0.23 -1.25 17.42
CA PRO A 62 0.13 0.08 18.06
C PRO A 62 1.44 0.87 18.04
N LYS A 63 2.52 0.33 17.47
CA LYS A 63 3.79 1.03 17.25
C LYS A 63 3.91 1.61 15.84
N GLN A 64 2.91 1.35 15.00
CA GLN A 64 2.95 1.69 13.59
C GLN A 64 1.79 2.59 13.20
N PRO A 65 2.03 3.87 12.88
CA PRO A 65 1.00 4.77 12.37
C PRO A 65 0.35 4.20 11.09
N LEU A 66 -0.93 4.50 10.87
CA LEU A 66 -1.70 4.00 9.73
C LEU A 66 -1.30 4.76 8.44
N PRO A 67 -0.57 4.13 7.50
CA PRO A 67 -0.11 4.79 6.29
C PRO A 67 -1.27 5.03 5.31
N LEU A 68 -1.34 6.23 4.75
CA LEU A 68 -2.26 6.60 3.68
C LEU A 68 -1.62 6.34 2.31
N ILE A 69 -0.45 6.94 2.10
CA ILE A 69 0.30 6.89 0.85
C ILE A 69 1.80 7.01 1.13
N SER A 70 2.63 6.30 0.36
CA SER A 70 4.09 6.37 0.46
C SER A 70 4.73 6.60 -0.90
N LEU A 71 5.69 7.53 -0.96
CA LEU A 71 6.46 7.90 -2.13
C LEU A 71 7.87 7.29 -2.04
N ALA A 72 8.20 6.48 -3.03
CA ALA A 72 9.44 5.73 -3.13
C ALA A 72 10.22 6.07 -4.39
N SER A 73 11.55 6.07 -4.27
CA SER A 73 12.48 6.06 -5.40
C SER A 73 13.17 4.69 -5.46
N GLN A 74 12.77 3.85 -6.42
CA GLN A 74 13.39 2.55 -6.69
C GLN A 74 14.50 2.68 -7.74
N LYS A 75 15.29 1.62 -7.93
CA LYS A 75 16.44 1.64 -8.86
C LYS A 75 16.05 2.06 -10.28
N SER A 76 14.89 1.65 -10.78
CA SER A 76 14.47 1.85 -12.17
C SER A 76 13.18 2.67 -12.36
N TYR A 77 12.50 3.05 -11.28
CA TYR A 77 11.24 3.79 -11.32
C TYR A 77 10.99 4.49 -9.99
N MET A 78 10.06 5.42 -9.97
CA MET A 78 9.47 5.99 -8.76
C MET A 78 8.08 5.37 -8.56
N ALA A 79 7.63 5.30 -7.31
CA ALA A 79 6.37 4.65 -6.99
C ALA A 79 5.60 5.37 -5.90
N LEU A 80 4.28 5.37 -6.05
CA LEU A 80 3.32 5.71 -5.01
C LEU A 80 2.65 4.41 -4.55
N HIS A 81 2.91 4.04 -3.30
CA HIS A 81 2.13 3.04 -2.60
C HIS A 81 0.86 3.71 -2.09
N MET A 82 -0.28 3.40 -2.69
CA MET A 82 -1.61 3.94 -2.39
C MET A 82 -2.35 3.01 -1.41
N ILE A 83 -1.92 2.99 -0.14
CA ILE A 83 -2.56 2.18 0.91
C ILE A 83 -4.02 2.63 1.14
N CYS A 84 -4.33 3.87 0.79
CA CYS A 84 -5.64 4.50 0.88
C CYS A 84 -6.79 3.72 0.23
N PHE A 85 -6.51 2.83 -0.72
CA PHE A 85 -7.54 1.99 -1.36
C PHE A 85 -8.01 0.82 -0.48
N TYR A 86 -7.29 0.48 0.59
CA TYR A 86 -7.66 -0.64 1.46
C TYR A 86 -8.93 -0.32 2.25
N GLY A 87 -9.98 -1.11 2.01
CA GLY A 87 -11.31 -0.86 2.58
C GLY A 87 -12.10 0.22 1.83
N GLN A 88 -11.58 0.73 0.71
CA GLN A 88 -12.20 1.81 -0.07
C GLN A 88 -12.34 1.42 -1.56
N PRO A 89 -13.13 0.37 -1.89
CA PRO A 89 -13.25 -0.12 -3.28
C PRO A 89 -13.82 0.94 -4.22
N ALA A 90 -14.79 1.75 -3.77
CA ALA A 90 -15.38 2.82 -4.58
C ALA A 90 -14.34 3.90 -4.95
N LEU A 91 -13.42 4.24 -4.05
CA LEU A 91 -12.35 5.18 -4.32
C LEU A 91 -11.37 4.63 -5.36
N PHE A 92 -11.05 3.33 -5.27
CA PHE A 92 -10.16 2.68 -6.25
C PHE A 92 -10.77 2.65 -7.65
N GLU A 93 -12.06 2.32 -7.78
CA GLU A 93 -12.76 2.36 -9.06
C GLU A 93 -12.82 3.78 -9.63
N TRP A 94 -13.15 4.77 -8.79
CA TRP A 94 -13.12 6.17 -9.19
C TRP A 94 -11.72 6.60 -9.67
N PHE A 95 -10.67 6.22 -8.95
CA PHE A 95 -9.29 6.52 -9.31
C PHE A 95 -8.93 5.96 -10.68
N LYS A 96 -9.20 4.68 -10.95
CA LYS A 96 -8.95 4.07 -12.27
C LYS A 96 -9.67 4.80 -13.39
N ALA A 97 -10.94 5.17 -13.16
CA ALA A 97 -11.74 5.89 -14.16
C ALA A 97 -11.16 7.28 -14.46
N GLN A 98 -10.73 8.04 -13.45
CA GLN A 98 -10.10 9.35 -13.67
C GLN A 98 -8.71 9.23 -14.28
N TYR A 99 -7.91 8.25 -13.85
CA TYR A 99 -6.58 8.03 -14.42
C TYR A 99 -6.67 7.69 -15.90
N GLY A 100 -7.67 6.89 -16.32
CA GLY A 100 -7.93 6.60 -17.73
C GLY A 100 -8.27 7.84 -18.58
N LYS A 101 -8.90 8.86 -17.97
CA LYS A 101 -9.21 10.14 -18.64
C LYS A 101 -8.00 11.06 -18.79
N SER A 102 -6.94 10.85 -18.01
CA SER A 102 -5.73 11.68 -18.06
C SER A 102 -4.87 11.46 -19.31
N GLY A 103 -5.13 10.40 -20.06
CA GLY A 103 -4.29 9.97 -21.19
C GLY A 103 -2.94 9.35 -20.78
N LYS A 104 -2.63 9.30 -19.48
CA LYS A 104 -1.40 8.70 -18.94
C LYS A 104 -1.57 7.21 -18.69
N LYS A 105 -0.49 6.46 -18.90
CA LYS A 105 -0.50 5.00 -18.68
C LYS A 105 -0.63 4.69 -17.19
N LEU A 106 -1.68 3.95 -16.83
CA LEU A 106 -1.85 3.40 -15.49
C LEU A 106 -0.99 2.15 -15.31
N ASP A 107 0.26 2.32 -14.85
CA ASP A 107 1.15 1.21 -14.49
C ASP A 107 1.02 0.90 -12.99
N MET A 108 0.03 0.07 -12.62
CA MET A 108 -0.33 -0.16 -11.22
C MET A 108 -0.50 -1.64 -10.88
N GLY A 109 0.05 -2.07 -9.73
CA GLY A 109 -0.18 -3.37 -9.11
C GLY A 109 -1.27 -3.33 -8.02
N GLN A 110 -1.16 -4.15 -6.97
CA GLN A 110 -2.07 -4.10 -5.79
C GLN A 110 -1.85 -2.85 -4.92
N GLY A 111 -2.09 -1.66 -5.46
CA GLY A 111 -1.88 -0.41 -4.73
C GLY A 111 -0.55 0.27 -4.99
N CYS A 112 0.34 -0.28 -5.83
CA CYS A 112 1.62 0.36 -6.19
C CYS A 112 1.52 0.97 -7.58
N LEU A 113 1.41 2.30 -7.66
CA LEU A 113 1.42 3.07 -8.90
C LEU A 113 2.87 3.44 -9.24
N ARG A 114 3.36 3.03 -10.41
CA ARG A 114 4.73 3.23 -10.87
C ARG A 114 4.79 4.29 -11.95
N PHE A 115 5.83 5.12 -11.91
CA PHE A 115 6.11 6.15 -12.91
C PHE A 115 7.62 6.33 -13.07
N LYS A 116 8.08 6.70 -14.27
CA LYS A 116 9.52 6.91 -14.54
C LYS A 116 9.90 8.38 -14.46
N THR A 117 9.02 9.25 -14.93
CA THR A 117 9.19 10.71 -14.91
C THR A 117 7.92 11.37 -14.39
N LEU A 118 8.03 12.61 -13.92
CA LEU A 118 6.87 13.36 -13.42
C LEU A 118 5.75 13.51 -14.47
N PRO A 119 6.02 13.78 -15.76
CA PRO A 119 4.97 13.84 -16.79
C PRO A 119 4.18 12.54 -16.99
N ASP A 120 4.77 11.38 -16.69
CA ASP A 120 4.08 10.09 -16.78
C ASP A 120 3.00 9.91 -15.69
N LEU A 121 3.07 10.72 -14.62
CA LEU A 121 2.19 10.62 -13.48
C LEU A 121 0.98 11.56 -13.63
N ALA A 122 -0.24 11.03 -13.46
CA ALA A 122 -1.45 11.84 -13.34
C ALA A 122 -1.51 12.44 -11.91
N LEU A 123 -0.61 13.39 -11.64
CA LEU A 123 -0.46 13.98 -10.31
C LEU A 123 -1.75 14.65 -9.83
N ASP A 124 -2.49 15.28 -10.73
CA ASP A 124 -3.81 15.85 -10.50
C ASP A 124 -4.84 14.81 -9.99
N VAL A 125 -4.80 13.60 -10.55
CA VAL A 125 -5.66 12.49 -10.11
C VAL A 125 -5.21 11.97 -8.75
N VAL A 126 -3.89 11.87 -8.50
CA VAL A 126 -3.34 11.50 -7.20
C VAL A 126 -3.75 12.50 -6.11
N GLU A 127 -3.59 13.80 -6.38
CA GLU A 127 -4.00 14.89 -5.50
C GLU A 127 -5.50 14.81 -5.19
N SER A 128 -6.32 14.66 -6.23
CA SER A 128 -7.77 14.52 -6.07
C SER A 128 -8.17 13.26 -5.30
N THR A 129 -7.34 12.21 -5.31
CA THR A 129 -7.58 10.98 -4.55
C THR A 129 -7.35 11.19 -3.07
N VAL A 130 -6.22 11.80 -2.70
CA VAL A 130 -5.90 12.05 -1.29
C VAL A 130 -6.81 13.12 -0.67
N ALA A 131 -7.24 14.11 -1.45
CA ALA A 131 -8.20 15.14 -1.02
C ALA A 131 -9.58 14.58 -0.64
N ARG A 132 -9.95 13.41 -1.18
CA ARG A 132 -11.24 12.74 -0.90
C ARG A 132 -11.26 11.93 0.38
N LEU A 133 -10.19 11.94 1.17
CA LEU A 133 -10.07 11.10 2.34
C LEU A 133 -9.81 11.94 3.60
N PRO A 134 -10.87 12.49 4.22
CA PRO A 134 -10.78 12.96 5.59
C PRO A 134 -10.27 11.83 6.51
N VAL A 135 -9.47 12.18 7.51
CA VAL A 135 -8.84 11.21 8.43
C VAL A 135 -9.87 10.26 9.06
N SER A 136 -11.02 10.79 9.48
CA SER A 136 -12.10 10.01 10.11
C SER A 136 -12.70 8.98 9.14
N GLU A 137 -12.99 9.37 7.91
CA GLU A 137 -13.53 8.47 6.88
C GLU A 137 -12.53 7.39 6.49
N TYR A 138 -11.26 7.76 6.37
CA TYR A 138 -10.21 6.81 6.08
C TYR A 138 -10.05 5.75 7.19
N ILE A 139 -10.02 6.19 8.45
CA ILE A 139 -9.96 5.28 9.62
C ILE A 139 -11.16 4.34 9.63
N ALA A 140 -12.37 4.88 9.44
CA ALA A 140 -13.61 4.09 9.47
C ALA A 140 -13.63 3.00 8.38
N GLY A 141 -13.27 3.35 7.14
CA GLY A 141 -13.18 2.40 6.03
C GLY A 141 -12.13 1.32 6.28
N TYR A 142 -10.96 1.70 6.82
CA TYR A 142 -9.90 0.76 7.17
C TYR A 142 -10.34 -0.21 8.28
N GLN A 143 -10.94 0.30 9.36
CA GLN A 143 -11.43 -0.52 10.47
C GLN A 143 -12.53 -1.49 10.01
N ALA A 144 -13.51 -1.03 9.24
CA ALA A 144 -14.58 -1.89 8.73
C ALA A 144 -14.03 -3.07 7.91
N MET A 145 -13.04 -2.80 7.05
CA MET A 145 -12.34 -3.83 6.29
C MET A 145 -11.56 -4.81 7.18
N ARG A 146 -10.88 -4.31 8.22
CA ARG A 146 -10.18 -5.15 9.20
C ARG A 146 -11.14 -6.07 9.95
N ASP A 147 -12.28 -5.56 10.40
CA ASP A 147 -13.29 -6.30 11.13
C ASP A 147 -13.95 -7.37 10.26
N ALA A 148 -14.26 -7.04 9.00
CA ALA A 148 -14.78 -8.00 8.02
C ALA A 148 -13.79 -9.15 7.78
N MET A 149 -12.49 -8.85 7.65
CA MET A 149 -11.44 -9.87 7.52
C MET A 149 -11.27 -10.71 8.80
N GLY A 150 -11.42 -10.12 9.98
CA GLY A 150 -11.38 -10.83 11.26
C GLY A 150 -12.53 -11.83 11.42
N LYS A 151 -13.76 -11.42 11.05
CA LYS A 151 -14.95 -12.28 11.05
C LYS A 151 -14.87 -13.40 10.01
N GLY A 152 -14.23 -13.15 8.86
CA GLY A 152 -13.95 -14.19 7.85
C GLY A 152 -13.00 -15.29 8.35
N LYS A 153 -11.98 -14.92 9.15
CA LYS A 153 -11.09 -15.90 9.80
C LYS A 153 -11.78 -16.72 10.89
N ALA A 154 -12.73 -16.12 11.63
CA ALA A 154 -13.50 -16.84 12.66
C ALA A 154 -14.46 -17.89 12.07
N LYS A 155 -14.92 -17.73 10.82
CA LYS A 155 -15.74 -18.73 10.11
C LYS A 155 -14.92 -19.81 9.41
N ALA A 156 -13.60 -19.63 9.25
CA ALA A 156 -12.70 -20.60 8.63
C ALA A 156 -11.96 -21.41 9.70
N LYS A 157 -12.67 -22.25 10.46
CA LYS A 157 -12.06 -23.35 11.22
C LYS A 157 -11.67 -24.46 10.20
N PRO A 158 -10.46 -25.04 10.25
CA PRO A 158 -10.03 -25.94 9.19
C PRO A 158 -10.81 -27.26 9.24
N ALA A 159 -11.42 -27.64 8.12
CA ALA A 159 -11.86 -29.01 7.91
C ALA A 159 -10.63 -29.92 8.02
N ALA A 160 -10.65 -30.81 9.00
CA ALA A 160 -9.62 -31.82 9.20
C ALA A 160 -9.41 -32.58 7.89
N LYS A 161 -8.20 -32.52 7.33
CA LYS A 161 -7.79 -33.40 6.23
C LYS A 161 -7.79 -34.84 6.76
N THR A 162 -8.84 -35.60 6.46
CA THR A 162 -8.82 -37.06 6.54
C THR A 162 -7.69 -37.56 5.64
N ARG A 163 -6.58 -38.00 6.27
CA ARG A 163 -5.54 -38.78 5.59
C ARG A 163 -6.14 -40.10 5.12
N THR A 164 -6.35 -40.24 3.82
CA THR A 164 -6.57 -41.55 3.20
C THR A 164 -5.31 -42.40 3.36
N PRO A 165 -5.36 -43.64 3.89
CA PRO A 165 -4.20 -44.49 3.96
C PRO A 165 -3.89 -45.08 2.57
N ALA A 166 -2.68 -44.81 2.07
CA ALA A 166 -2.17 -45.40 0.85
C ALA A 166 -1.96 -46.92 1.04
N LYS A 167 -2.62 -47.70 0.17
CA LYS A 167 -2.48 -49.15 0.04
C LYS A 167 -1.04 -49.50 -0.33
N LYS A 168 -0.36 -50.30 0.50
CA LYS A 168 0.93 -50.92 0.20
C LYS A 168 0.75 -52.02 -0.85
N THR A 169 1.45 -51.89 -1.98
CA THR A 169 1.62 -52.97 -2.96
C THR A 169 2.67 -53.96 -2.45
N PRO A 170 2.42 -55.28 -2.42
CA PRO A 170 3.45 -56.26 -2.06
C PRO A 170 4.40 -56.51 -3.23
N GLY A 171 5.70 -56.29 -3.01
CA GLY A 171 6.76 -56.71 -3.93
C GLY A 171 6.80 -58.24 -4.03
N ARG A 172 6.60 -58.76 -5.23
CA ARG A 172 6.70 -60.18 -5.55
C ARG A 172 8.18 -60.57 -5.58
N ARG A 173 8.54 -61.54 -4.73
CA ARG A 173 9.82 -62.25 -4.72
C ARG A 173 9.99 -63.00 -6.05
N SER A 174 11.17 -62.87 -6.66
CA SER A 174 11.75 -63.87 -7.55
C SER A 174 12.99 -64.43 -6.87
N SER A 175 12.95 -65.71 -6.55
CA SER A 175 14.12 -66.53 -6.22
C SER A 175 13.81 -67.96 -6.62
N ALA A 176 14.47 -68.43 -7.67
CA ALA A 176 14.87 -69.83 -7.87
C ALA A 176 15.79 -69.87 -9.13
N GLY A 177 16.95 -70.53 -9.13
CA GLY A 177 17.57 -71.31 -8.06
C GLY A 177 16.68 -72.41 -7.52
#